data_AF-A0A3C1QVQ8-F1
#
_entry.id   AF-A0A3C1QVQ8-F1
#
_cell.length_a   1.000
_cell.length_b   1.000
_cell.length_c   1.000
_cell.angle_alpha   90.00
_cell.angle_beta   90.00
_cell.angle_gamma   90.00
#
_symmetry.space_group_name_H-M   'P 1'
#
loop_
_entity.id
_entity.type
_entity.pdbx_description
1 polymer ?
#
loop_
_entity_poly.entity_id
_entity_poly.type
_entity_poly.pdbx_seq_one_letter_code
_entity_poly.pdbx_strand_id
1 'polypeptide(L)' 'MARHSLTDEQWEMIEDILPARRPTGRRRMDHRAAFDAIPWILRTGAPLRDLPSEMGNWRTVYGHYDQ' A
#
# COMPACT_ATOMS: atom_id res chain seq x y z
N MET A 1 -15.00 -6.92 0.80
CA MET A 1 -13.55 -7.18 0.83
C MET A 1 -13.07 -7.20 -0.61
N ALA A 2 -12.14 -6.30 -0.96
CA ALA A 2 -11.61 -6.27 -2.31
C ALA A 2 -10.93 -7.62 -2.58
N ARG A 3 -11.17 -8.24 -3.74
CA ARG A 3 -10.61 -9.55 -4.13
C ARG A 3 -9.06 -9.54 -4.20
N HIS A 4 -8.43 -8.39 -3.90
CA HIS A 4 -7.03 -8.06 -4.17
C HIS A 4 -6.32 -7.39 -2.98
N SER A 5 -6.97 -7.24 -1.82
CA SER A 5 -6.31 -6.78 -0.59
C SER A 5 -5.56 -7.95 0.08
N LEU A 6 -4.47 -7.64 0.79
CA LEU A 6 -3.79 -8.60 1.66
C LEU A 6 -4.73 -9.04 2.78
N THR A 7 -4.60 -10.31 3.19
CA THR A 7 -5.25 -10.76 4.42
C THR A 7 -4.51 -10.17 5.63
N ASP A 8 -5.22 -10.03 6.75
CA ASP A 8 -4.65 -9.51 8.00
C ASP A 8 -3.41 -10.32 8.43
N GLU A 9 -3.45 -11.65 8.26
CA GLU A 9 -2.33 -12.56 8.55
C GLU A 9 -1.10 -12.29 7.67
N GLN A 10 -1.30 -12.03 6.37
CA GLN A 10 -0.21 -11.67 5.46
C GLN A 10 0.34 -10.28 5.76
N TRP A 11 -0.54 -9.36 6.17
CA TRP A 11 -0.16 -8.03 6.61
C TRP A 11 0.71 -8.10 7.86
N GLU A 12 0.33 -8.87 8.88
CA GLU A 12 1.11 -9.05 10.12
C GLU A 12 2.52 -9.59 9.85
N MET A 13 2.68 -10.52 8.90
CA MET A 13 4.00 -11.03 8.50
C MET A 13 4.90 -9.98 7.84
N ILE A 14 4.30 -9.01 7.12
CA ILE A 14 5.04 -7.99 6.36
C ILE A 14 5.24 -6.72 7.18
N GLU A 15 4.32 -6.39 8.10
CA GLU A 15 4.39 -5.16 8.91
C GLU A 15 5.69 -5.08 9.70
N ASP A 16 6.16 -6.20 10.24
CA ASP A 16 7.38 -6.28 11.06
C ASP A 16 8.68 -6.05 10.28
N ILE A 17 8.69 -6.30 8.95
CA ILE A 17 9.87 -6.05 8.11
C ILE A 17 9.89 -4.62 7.54
N LEU A 18 8.79 -3.89 7.67
CA LEU A 18 8.70 -2.53 7.15
C LEU A 18 9.45 -1.55 8.06
N PRO A 19 10.15 -0.56 7.48
CA PRO A 19 10.84 0.44 8.27
C PRO A 19 9.86 1.16 9.19
N ALA A 20 10.21 1.24 10.48
CA ALA A 20 9.38 1.87 11.48
C ALA A 20 8.97 3.28 11.04
N ARG A 21 7.68 3.61 11.24
CA ARG A 21 7.13 4.94 10.94
C ARG A 21 7.97 6.00 11.66
N ARG A 22 8.57 6.92 10.90
CA ARG A 22 9.30 8.03 11.50
C ARG A 22 8.35 8.86 12.37
N PRO A 23 8.67 9.11 13.65
CA PRO A 23 7.80 9.84 14.56
C PRO A 23 7.72 11.35 14.24
N THR A 24 8.63 11.85 13.39
CA THR A 24 8.75 13.27 13.04
C THR A 24 8.51 13.50 11.54
N GLY A 25 7.57 14.39 11.21
CA GLY A 25 7.24 14.80 9.84
C GLY A 25 5.76 14.63 9.47
N ARG A 26 5.41 14.91 8.20
CA ARG A 26 4.05 14.76 7.67
C ARG A 26 3.62 13.30 7.78
N ARG A 27 2.48 13.04 8.43
CA ARG A 27 1.88 11.72 8.61
C ARG A 27 1.76 11.02 7.25
N ARG A 28 2.65 10.06 6.97
CA ARG A 28 2.54 9.20 5.79
C ARG A 28 1.40 8.20 6.03
N MET A 29 0.70 7.83 4.96
CA MET A 29 -0.46 6.94 4.99
C MET A 29 -0.11 5.58 5.61
N ASP A 30 -1.13 4.81 5.99
CA ASP A 30 -0.95 3.45 6.46
C ASP A 30 -0.25 2.61 5.41
N HIS A 31 0.87 1.98 5.81
CA HIS A 31 1.62 1.07 4.96
C HIS A 31 0.71 -0.02 4.40
N ARG A 32 -0.28 -0.43 5.20
CA ARG A 32 -1.33 -1.37 4.80
C ARG A 32 -2.05 -0.98 3.51
N ALA A 33 -2.42 0.28 3.37
CA ALA A 33 -3.12 0.73 2.17
C ALA A 33 -2.20 0.81 0.94
N ALA A 34 -0.90 1.05 1.11
CA ALA A 34 0.07 0.94 0.02
C ALA A 34 0.28 -0.52 -0.40
N PHE A 35 0.36 -1.42 0.56
CA PHE A 35 0.55 -2.85 0.32
C PHE A 35 -0.69 -3.53 -0.25
N ASP A 36 -1.91 -3.09 0.11
CA ASP A 36 -3.14 -3.57 -0.53
C ASP A 36 -3.23 -3.17 -2.01
N ALA A 37 -2.61 -2.06 -2.39
CA ALA A 37 -2.60 -1.55 -3.76
C ALA A 37 -1.58 -2.26 -4.66
N ILE A 38 -0.46 -2.75 -4.13
CA ILE A 38 0.63 -3.40 -4.91
C ILE A 38 0.15 -4.65 -5.65
N PRO A 39 -0.53 -5.64 -5.02
CA PRO A 39 -1.05 -6.83 -5.69
C PRO A 39 -2.04 -6.47 -6.80
N TRP A 40 -2.84 -5.41 -6.62
CA TRP A 40 -3.76 -4.96 -7.66
C TRP A 40 -3.00 -4.51 -8.90
N ILE A 41 -1.98 -3.66 -8.74
CA ILE A 41 -1.14 -3.14 -9.84
C ILE A 41 -0.40 -4.28 -10.53
N LEU A 42 0.24 -5.17 -9.75
CA LEU A 42 0.99 -6.31 -10.29
C LEU A 42 0.11 -7.24 -11.11
N ARG A 43 -1.18 -7.37 -10.76
CA ARG A 43 -2.12 -8.28 -11.42
C ARG A 43 -2.83 -7.66 -12.61
N THR A 44 -3.13 -6.36 -12.58
CA THR A 44 -3.78 -5.65 -13.69
C THR A 44 -2.77 -5.11 -14.71
N GLY A 45 -1.52 -4.86 -14.31
CA GLY A 45 -0.54 -4.14 -15.11
C GLY A 45 -0.93 -2.68 -15.39
N ALA A 46 -1.99 -2.19 -14.73
CA ALA A 46 -2.50 -0.85 -14.93
C ALA A 46 -1.56 0.19 -14.30
N PRO A 47 -1.50 1.41 -14.85
CA PRO A 47 -0.76 2.51 -14.22
C PRO A 47 -1.25 2.74 -12.79
N LEU A 48 -0.34 3.07 -11.86
CA LEU A 48 -0.71 3.44 -10.48
C LEU A 48 -1.79 4.52 -10.43
N ARG A 49 -1.85 5.41 -11.44
CA ARG A 49 -2.85 6.47 -11.54
C ARG A 49 -4.29 5.98 -11.64
N ASP A 50 -4.48 4.77 -12.15
CA ASP A 50 -5.80 4.15 -12.31
C ASP A 50 -6.20 3.33 -11.07
N LEU A 51 -5.41 3.43 -10.00
CA LEU A 51 -5.72 2.75 -8.73
C LEU A 51 -7.12 3.17 -8.26
N PRO A 52 -8.00 2.19 -7.95
CA PRO A 52 -9.31 2.46 -7.41
C PRO A 52 -9.21 3.29 -6.13
N SER A 53 -10.04 4.33 -5.99
CA SER A 53 -10.03 5.21 -4.82
C SER A 53 -10.31 4.48 -3.50
N GLU A 54 -10.95 3.31 -3.59
CA GLU A 54 -11.20 2.37 -2.48
C GLU A 54 -9.91 1.75 -1.90
N MET A 55 -8.81 1.71 -2.66
CA MET A 55 -7.47 1.29 -2.19
C MET A 55 -6.62 2.45 -1.67
N GLY A 56 -7.16 3.67 -1.69
CA GLY A 56 -6.50 4.88 -1.20
C GLY A 56 -5.84 5.70 -2.30
N ASN A 57 -5.06 6.71 -1.89
CA ASN A 57 -4.50 7.67 -2.82
C ASN A 57 -3.25 7.12 -3.53
N TRP A 58 -3.33 6.97 -4.85
CA TRP A 58 -2.21 6.48 -5.69
C TRP A 58 -0.89 7.23 -5.47
N ARG A 59 -0.92 8.54 -5.18
CA ARG A 59 0.29 9.33 -4.92
C ARG A 59 1.03 8.82 -3.70
N THR A 60 0.29 8.34 -2.71
CA THR A 60 0.89 7.82 -1.50
C THR A 60 1.43 6.41 -1.69
N VAL A 61 0.71 5.56 -2.43
CA VAL A 61 1.19 4.23 -2.84
C VAL A 61 2.50 4.37 -3.62
N TYR A 62 2.56 5.30 -4.58
CA TYR A 62 3.77 5.59 -5.33
C TYR A 62 4.94 6.01 -4.43
N GLY A 63 4.67 6.85 -3.43
CA GLY A 63 5.67 7.25 -2.44
C GLY A 63 6.16 6.15 -1.51
N HIS A 64 5.54 4.96 -1.53
CA HIS A 64 6.03 3.74 -0.87
C HIS A 64 6.68 2.76 -1.86
N TYR A 65 6.26 2.75 -3.13
CA TYR A 65 6.87 1.96 -4.18
C TYR A 65 8.28 2.47 -4.57
N ASP A 66 8.48 3.80 -4.50
CA ASP A 66 9.74 4.47 -4.84
C ASP A 66 10.74 4.58 -3.65
N GLN A 67 10.46 3.91 -2.52
CA GLN A 67 11.33 3.89 -1.33
C GLN A 67 12.19 2.64 -1.27
#